data_AF-A0A7C4DEJ5-F1
#
_entry.id   AF-A0A7C4DEJ5-F1
#
_cell.length_a   1.000
_cell.length_b   1.000
_cell.length_c   1.000
_cell.angle_alpha   90.00
_cell.angle_beta   90.00
_cell.angle_gamma   90.00
#
_symmetry.space_group_name_H-M   'P 1'
#
loop_
_entity.id
_entity.type
_entity.pdbx_description
1 polymer ?
#
loop_
_entity_poly.entity_id
_entity_poly.type
_entity_poly.pdbx_seq_one_letter_code
_entity_poly.pdbx_strand_id
1 'polypeptide(L)'
;MVVLRGCEILEALKLLSADKVPVLQVDSSKVKVRSLQPGLKPITLETVIKAGIEGPRLPYRSFDAQIEEVPNIEVSLNELSIWKKVKERRLRVYDNTLELLYKDWPTPLVKLQSFSSEERSVWAKLEGANPYSNSVKDRIGWSMIMSALEEGRLGDILYEATSTNTGIAITAIANLLGRKARLFIPKTIQKASDVFLKVLGADVVRVPVGLTIEAIGEVDARSRAEGATHLNQFENDANFKVHLKYTAKEIDEQLESRGLKPDCIIGGLGTSGHMSAVSIYFKSKYGDTVKIIGVQPAPNEVIPGIRRIETGMKWVHWVDFDQIIDVKKNEAIEGALTVARREGLLIGLSAGAVFYAFAKVAEDKGVYVLIFPDTGYKYAEQFEEYFHSVQQC
;
A
#
# COMPACT_ATOMS: atom_id res chain seq x y z
N MET A 1 8.88 24.84 34.65
CA MET A 1 9.64 25.85 33.87
C MET A 1 10.99 25.22 33.54
N VAL A 2 11.25 24.91 32.27
CA VAL A 2 12.52 24.30 31.84
C VAL A 2 13.39 25.41 31.28
N VAL A 3 14.56 25.64 31.88
CA VAL A 3 15.53 26.63 31.41
C VAL A 3 16.56 25.90 30.56
N LEU A 4 16.48 26.07 29.24
CA LEU A 4 17.42 25.49 28.28
C LEU A 4 18.61 26.45 28.08
N ARG A 5 19.83 25.92 27.93
CA ARG A 5 21.03 26.75 27.73
C ARG A 5 21.86 26.29 26.53
N GLY A 6 22.45 27.25 25.81
CA GLY A 6 23.43 26.98 24.76
C GLY A 6 22.96 25.96 23.71
N CYS A 7 23.64 24.81 23.64
CA CYS A 7 23.32 23.75 22.67
C CYS A 7 21.95 23.09 22.90
N GLU A 8 21.43 23.11 24.13
CA GLU A 8 20.12 22.52 24.46
C GLU A 8 18.98 23.30 23.80
N ILE A 9 19.16 24.62 23.62
CA ILE A 9 18.22 25.47 22.86
C ILE A 9 18.23 25.06 21.39
N LEU A 10 19.42 24.91 20.79
CA LEU A 10 19.54 24.52 19.38
C LEU A 10 18.96 23.13 19.13
N GLU A 11 19.20 22.19 20.03
CA GLU A 11 18.66 20.83 19.96
C GLU A 11 17.14 20.81 20.14
N ALA A 12 16.61 21.54 21.12
CA ALA A 12 15.17 21.68 21.31
C ALA A 12 14.49 22.34 20.10
N LEU A 13 15.05 23.42 19.56
CA LEU A 13 14.49 24.11 18.38
C LEU A 13 14.51 23.21 17.13
N LYS A 14 15.55 22.38 16.96
CA LYS A 14 15.62 21.35 15.91
C LYS A 14 14.57 20.26 16.11
N LEU A 15 14.44 19.72 17.33
CA LEU A 15 13.44 18.71 17.66
C LEU A 15 12.01 19.23 17.44
N LEU A 16 11.79 20.51 17.71
CA LEU A 16 10.50 21.18 17.53
C LEU A 16 10.24 21.66 16.10
N SER A 17 11.18 21.47 15.16
CA SER A 17 11.09 21.96 13.78
C SER A 17 10.70 23.44 13.71
N ALA A 18 11.25 24.28 14.60
CA ALA A 18 10.87 25.68 14.70
C ALA A 18 11.35 26.47 13.47
N ASP A 19 10.42 27.12 12.76
CA ASP A 19 10.73 27.96 11.60
C ASP A 19 11.33 29.33 11.99
N LYS A 20 11.10 29.75 13.23
CA LYS A 20 11.55 31.03 13.78
C LYS A 20 12.14 30.80 15.15
N VAL A 21 13.28 31.45 15.38
CA VAL A 21 14.00 31.38 16.65
C VAL A 21 14.18 32.81 17.17
N PRO A 22 13.97 33.06 18.47
CA PRO A 22 14.30 34.36 19.06
C PRO A 22 15.80 34.56 18.97
N VAL A 23 16.20 35.72 18.45
CA VAL A 23 17.62 36.10 18.37
C VAL A 23 17.87 37.17 19.42
N LEU A 24 18.76 36.85 20.36
CA LEU A 24 19.30 37.84 21.28
C LEU A 24 20.58 38.42 20.68
N GLN A 25 20.60 39.73 20.41
CA GLN A 25 21.84 40.41 20.08
C GLN A 25 22.59 40.74 21.37
N VAL A 26 23.85 40.28 21.45
CA VAL A 26 24.72 40.50 22.60
C VAL A 26 26.02 41.11 22.08
N ASP A 27 26.50 42.13 22.78
CA ASP A 27 27.83 42.69 22.55
C ASP A 27 28.89 41.60 22.78
N SER A 28 29.71 41.32 21.76
CA SER A 28 30.75 40.29 21.82
C SER A 28 31.76 40.53 22.93
N SER A 29 31.99 41.78 23.34
CA SER A 29 32.88 42.11 24.46
C SER A 29 32.38 41.58 25.80
N LYS A 30 31.08 41.29 25.90
CA LYS A 30 30.41 40.74 27.09
C LYS A 30 30.29 39.21 27.08
N VAL A 31 30.77 38.54 26.02
CA VAL A 31 30.71 37.08 25.88
C VAL A 31 32.06 36.47 26.28
N LYS A 32 32.06 35.67 27.34
CA LYS A 32 33.21 34.89 27.79
C LYS A 32 33.05 33.45 27.33
N VAL A 33 34.06 32.91 26.66
CA VAL A 33 34.07 31.49 26.24
C VAL A 33 35.00 30.69 27.14
N ARG A 34 34.49 29.57 27.64
CA ARG A 34 35.24 28.62 28.47
C ARG A 34 35.32 27.28 27.75
N SER A 35 36.53 26.77 27.54
CA SER A 35 36.70 25.38 27.06
C SER A 35 36.24 24.38 28.12
N LEU A 36 35.46 23.39 27.71
CA LEU A 36 34.94 22.34 28.60
C LEU A 36 35.73 21.03 28.54
N GLN A 37 36.55 20.83 27.51
CA GLN A 37 37.34 19.61 27.32
C GLN A 37 38.83 19.87 27.60
N PRO A 38 39.42 19.27 28.65
CA PRO A 38 40.84 19.37 28.91
C PRO A 38 41.61 18.60 27.82
N GLY A 39 42.40 19.30 27.01
CA GLY A 39 43.23 18.70 25.95
C GLY A 39 42.97 19.23 24.53
N LEU A 40 41.89 19.99 24.31
CA LEU A 40 41.71 20.75 23.08
C LEU A 40 42.41 22.11 23.19
N LYS A 41 42.85 22.66 22.04
CA LYS A 41 43.29 24.07 21.99
C LYS A 41 42.19 24.96 22.59
N PRO A 42 42.53 25.99 23.38
CA PRO A 42 41.55 26.90 23.95
C PRO A 42 40.59 27.40 22.87
N ILE A 43 39.29 27.17 23.06
CA ILE A 43 38.27 27.64 22.12
C ILE A 43 38.01 29.11 22.46
N THR A 44 38.36 30.00 21.54
CA THR A 44 38.12 31.43 21.68
C THR A 44 36.76 31.82 21.09
N LEU A 45 36.23 32.97 21.49
CA LEU A 45 35.02 33.53 20.90
C LEU A 45 35.15 33.68 19.38
N GLU A 46 36.30 34.14 18.90
CA GLU A 46 36.61 34.26 17.47
C GLU A 46 36.55 32.91 16.75
N THR A 47 37.07 31.85 17.38
CA THR A 47 36.99 30.47 16.85
C THR A 47 35.54 29.98 16.77
N VAL A 48 34.71 30.32 17.76
CA VAL A 48 33.27 29.97 17.78
C VAL A 48 32.51 30.73 16.70
N ILE A 49 32.74 32.04 16.55
CA ILE A 49 32.12 32.87 15.50
C ILE A 49 32.52 32.35 14.12
N LYS A 50 33.82 32.09 13.91
CA LYS A 50 34.34 31.51 12.67
C LYS A 50 33.71 30.16 12.37
N ALA A 51 33.55 29.29 13.38
CA ALA A 51 32.87 28.01 13.22
C ALA A 51 31.38 28.17 12.84
N GLY A 52 30.70 29.17 13.38
CA GLY A 52 29.31 29.48 13.04
C GLY A 52 29.12 30.06 11.64
N ILE A 53 30.09 30.84 11.13
CA ILE A 53 30.04 31.47 9.80
C ILE A 53 30.53 30.53 8.70
N GLU A 54 31.65 29.84 8.93
CA GLU A 54 32.37 29.06 7.92
C GLU A 54 32.05 27.55 7.98
N GLY A 55 31.31 27.12 9.01
CA GLY A 55 30.86 25.74 9.18
C GLY A 55 31.85 24.66 9.68
N PRO A 56 33.10 24.91 10.13
CA PRO A 56 33.89 23.84 10.71
C PRO A 56 33.23 23.32 12.00
N ARG A 57 33.14 21.98 12.13
CA ARG A 57 32.54 21.33 13.30
C ARG A 57 33.46 21.45 14.51
N LEU A 58 33.05 22.26 15.50
CA LEU A 58 33.61 22.16 16.85
C LEU A 58 33.16 20.84 17.50
N PRO A 59 33.99 20.17 18.32
CA PRO A 59 33.61 18.93 18.98
C PRO A 59 32.38 19.13 19.89
N TYR A 60 31.56 18.09 20.04
CA TYR A 60 30.35 18.15 20.87
C TYR A 60 30.69 18.50 22.32
N ARG A 61 29.97 19.46 22.92
CA ARG A 61 30.20 19.98 24.29
C ARG A 61 31.66 20.42 24.53
N SER A 62 32.29 21.05 23.54
CA SER A 62 33.69 21.49 23.64
C SER A 62 33.89 22.84 24.33
N PHE A 63 32.87 23.69 24.38
CA PHE A 63 32.91 25.00 25.04
C PHE A 63 31.58 25.35 25.71
N ASP A 64 31.65 26.28 26.67
CA ASP A 64 30.54 27.00 27.27
C ASP A 64 30.71 28.49 26.95
N ALA A 65 29.63 29.18 26.64
CA ALA A 65 29.63 30.62 26.39
C ALA A 65 28.77 31.29 27.47
N GLN A 66 29.40 32.16 28.24
CA GLN A 66 28.81 32.87 29.37
C GLN A 66 28.69 34.35 29.05
N ILE A 67 27.56 34.94 29.41
CA ILE A 67 27.29 36.36 29.32
C ILE A 67 26.91 36.81 30.73
N GLU A 68 27.42 37.97 31.16
CA GLU A 68 27.26 38.43 32.55
C GLU A 68 25.79 38.67 32.92
N GLU A 69 24.96 39.12 31.97
CA GLU A 69 23.50 39.23 32.14
C GLU A 69 22.80 38.66 30.90
N VAL A 70 22.21 37.46 31.03
CA VAL A 70 21.33 36.90 30.00
C VAL A 70 19.89 37.23 30.39
N PRO A 71 19.15 38.02 29.60
CA PRO A 71 17.74 38.25 29.88
C PRO A 71 16.97 36.93 29.74
N ASN A 72 16.01 36.71 30.65
CA ASN A 72 15.05 35.63 30.49
C ASN A 72 14.20 35.92 29.25
N ILE A 73 14.29 35.06 28.24
CA ILE A 73 13.43 35.13 27.06
C ILE A 73 12.33 34.10 27.26
N GLU A 74 11.14 34.57 27.62
CA GLU A 74 9.94 33.73 27.54
C GLU A 74 9.44 33.74 26.10
N VAL A 75 9.34 32.54 25.51
CA VAL A 75 8.88 32.38 24.14
C VAL A 75 7.72 31.41 24.18
N SER A 76 6.57 31.84 23.69
CA SER A 76 5.44 30.95 23.55
C SER A 76 5.73 29.93 22.44
N LEU A 77 5.35 28.67 22.67
CA LEU A 77 5.40 27.64 21.64
C LEU A 77 4.66 28.05 20.35
N ASN A 78 3.63 28.90 20.44
CA ASN A 78 2.92 29.45 19.27
C ASN A 78 3.81 30.38 18.42
N GLU A 79 4.73 31.12 19.03
CA GLU A 79 5.63 32.06 18.34
C GLU A 79 6.73 31.33 17.58
N LEU A 80 7.11 30.13 18.03
CA LEU A 80 8.05 29.24 17.37
C LEU A 80 7.47 28.57 16.10
N SER A 81 6.22 28.87 15.74
CA SER A 81 5.53 28.28 14.58
C SER A 81 5.41 26.75 14.60
N ILE A 82 5.64 26.10 15.74
CA ILE A 82 5.58 24.62 15.87
C ILE A 82 4.17 24.09 15.63
N TRP A 83 3.16 24.93 15.86
CA TRP A 83 1.75 24.63 15.66
C TRP A 83 1.21 25.15 14.34
N LYS A 84 2.06 25.62 13.41
CA LYS A 84 1.59 25.87 12.04
C LYS A 84 0.89 24.60 11.60
N LYS A 85 -0.43 24.70 11.37
CA LYS A 85 -1.22 23.61 10.82
C LYS A 85 -0.45 23.12 9.62
N VAL A 86 0.04 21.88 9.69
CA VAL A 86 0.67 21.23 8.54
C VAL A 86 -0.31 21.44 7.40
N LYS A 87 0.13 22.14 6.34
CA LYS A 87 -0.69 22.36 5.15
C LYS A 87 -1.24 20.99 4.73
N GLU A 88 -2.55 20.86 4.86
CA GLU A 88 -3.37 19.75 4.36
C GLU A 88 -2.83 18.33 4.62
N ARG A 89 -2.30 18.05 5.82
CA ARG A 89 -2.28 16.66 6.27
C ARG A 89 -3.69 16.26 6.65
N ARG A 90 -4.32 15.40 5.84
CA ARG A 90 -5.51 14.68 6.27
C ARG A 90 -5.15 13.91 7.55
N LEU A 91 -5.78 14.27 8.67
CA LEU A 91 -5.48 13.68 9.98
C LEU A 91 -5.93 12.21 10.11
N ARG A 92 -6.53 11.63 9.06
CA ARG A 92 -7.01 10.23 8.98
C ARG A 92 -7.87 9.83 10.19
N VAL A 93 -8.84 10.70 10.51
CA VAL A 93 -9.85 10.46 11.54
C VAL A 93 -11.12 9.95 10.88
N TYR A 94 -11.71 8.91 11.47
CA TYR A 94 -12.87 8.16 10.95
C TYR A 94 -13.89 7.95 12.07
N ASP A 95 -15.17 8.13 11.76
CA ASP A 95 -16.26 8.03 12.74
C ASP A 95 -16.65 6.57 13.04
N ASN A 96 -16.28 5.66 12.14
CA ASN A 96 -16.46 4.23 12.32
C ASN A 96 -15.42 3.44 11.51
N THR A 97 -15.33 2.14 11.75
CA THR A 97 -14.35 1.28 11.09
C THR A 97 -14.60 1.12 9.61
N LEU A 98 -15.84 1.24 9.10
CA LEU A 98 -16.14 1.15 7.65
C LEU A 98 -15.57 2.34 6.88
N GLU A 99 -15.58 3.52 7.48
CA GLU A 99 -14.97 4.73 6.91
C GLU A 99 -13.47 4.58 6.68
N LEU A 100 -12.77 3.80 7.51
CA LEU A 100 -11.35 3.50 7.31
C LEU A 100 -11.08 2.89 5.92
N LEU A 101 -12.05 2.22 5.31
CA LEU A 101 -11.92 1.70 3.96
C LEU A 101 -12.13 2.81 2.91
N TYR A 102 -13.36 3.27 2.75
CA TYR A 102 -13.73 4.07 1.59
C TYR A 102 -13.38 5.56 1.75
N LYS A 103 -13.31 6.08 2.99
CA LYS A 103 -12.83 7.45 3.19
C LYS A 103 -11.32 7.49 3.02
N ASP A 104 -10.55 6.49 3.45
CA ASP A 104 -9.07 6.52 3.37
C ASP A 104 -8.51 6.39 1.95
N TRP A 105 -9.33 6.01 0.96
CA TRP A 105 -8.94 6.07 -0.44
C TRP A 105 -8.58 7.49 -0.90
N PRO A 106 -7.65 7.65 -1.87
CA PRO A 106 -7.04 6.60 -2.70
C PRO A 106 -5.97 5.75 -1.99
N THR A 107 -5.82 4.47 -2.36
CA THR A 107 -4.65 3.66 -1.92
C THR A 107 -3.35 4.25 -2.48
N PRO A 108 -2.19 4.09 -1.82
CA PRO A 108 -0.94 4.72 -2.26
C PRO A 108 -0.51 4.32 -3.67
N LEU A 109 -0.07 5.31 -4.45
CA LEU A 109 0.68 5.13 -5.69
C LEU A 109 2.13 5.58 -5.44
N VAL A 110 3.07 4.64 -5.48
CA VAL A 110 4.46 4.85 -5.04
C VAL A 110 5.41 4.69 -6.23
N LYS A 111 6.27 5.68 -6.48
CA LYS A 111 7.32 5.56 -7.50
C LYS A 111 8.39 4.57 -7.00
N LEU A 112 8.65 3.53 -7.79
CA LEU A 112 9.72 2.57 -7.53
C LEU A 112 11.04 3.14 -8.07
N GLN A 113 11.88 3.64 -7.17
CA GLN A 113 13.07 4.41 -7.54
C GLN A 113 14.13 3.55 -8.21
N SER A 114 14.37 2.34 -7.71
CA SER A 114 15.36 1.41 -8.24
C SER A 114 15.04 0.93 -9.66
N PHE A 115 13.78 1.07 -10.10
CA PHE A 115 13.35 0.70 -11.45
C PHE A 115 13.00 1.90 -12.33
N SER A 116 13.20 3.12 -11.84
CA SER A 116 12.99 4.34 -12.63
C SER A 116 14.32 4.88 -13.16
N SER A 117 14.26 5.61 -14.27
CA SER A 117 15.35 6.40 -14.85
C SER A 117 14.86 7.84 -15.10
N GLU A 118 15.63 8.66 -15.81
CA GLU A 118 15.18 9.97 -16.26
C GLU A 118 14.01 9.86 -17.26
N GLU A 119 14.06 8.87 -18.16
CA GLU A 119 13.06 8.69 -19.22
C GLU A 119 11.97 7.68 -18.86
N ARG A 120 12.18 6.85 -17.82
CA ARG A 120 11.22 5.83 -17.36
C ARG A 120 10.78 6.07 -15.92
N SER A 121 9.47 6.09 -15.70
CA SER A 121 8.89 6.19 -14.37
C SER A 121 8.02 4.98 -14.05
N VAL A 122 8.40 4.22 -13.03
CA VAL A 122 7.66 3.03 -12.61
C VAL A 122 6.92 3.31 -11.31
N TRP A 123 5.62 3.04 -11.28
CA TRP A 123 4.75 3.31 -10.14
C TRP A 123 4.05 2.03 -9.70
N ALA A 124 4.00 1.78 -8.39
CA ALA A 124 3.25 0.69 -7.79
C ALA A 124 1.98 1.20 -7.11
N LYS A 125 0.82 0.69 -7.53
CA LYS A 125 -0.47 0.92 -6.87
C LYS A 125 -0.64 -0.11 -5.76
N LEU A 126 -0.51 0.32 -4.51
CA LEU A 126 -0.40 -0.55 -3.33
C LEU A 126 -1.78 -0.85 -2.73
N GLU A 127 -2.48 -1.82 -3.30
CA GLU A 127 -3.80 -2.25 -2.81
C GLU A 127 -3.74 -3.03 -1.47
N GLY A 128 -2.54 -3.40 -1.03
CA GLY A 128 -2.29 -3.92 0.32
C GLY A 128 -2.60 -2.94 1.45
N ALA A 129 -2.76 -1.64 1.13
CA ALA A 129 -3.10 -0.59 2.08
C ALA A 129 -4.59 -0.60 2.51
N ASN A 130 -5.45 -1.38 1.84
CA ASN A 130 -6.82 -1.55 2.31
C ASN A 130 -6.83 -2.26 3.69
N PRO A 131 -7.71 -1.86 4.62
CA PRO A 131 -7.55 -2.15 6.05
C PRO A 131 -7.93 -3.56 6.52
N TYR A 132 -8.74 -4.33 5.80
CA TYR A 132 -9.32 -5.57 6.31
C TYR A 132 -8.59 -6.83 5.81
N SER A 133 -8.54 -7.03 4.50
CA SER A 133 -7.82 -8.17 3.90
C SER A 133 -6.38 -7.84 3.53
N ASN A 134 -5.96 -6.59 3.76
CA ASN A 134 -4.72 -6.03 3.23
C ASN A 134 -4.59 -6.36 1.75
N SER A 135 -5.67 -6.12 1.00
CA SER A 135 -5.73 -6.40 -0.42
C SER A 135 -6.79 -5.62 -1.18
N VAL A 136 -6.67 -5.65 -2.50
CA VAL A 136 -7.65 -5.15 -3.48
C VAL A 136 -9.07 -5.68 -3.26
N LYS A 137 -9.23 -6.82 -2.56
CA LYS A 137 -10.53 -7.48 -2.36
C LYS A 137 -11.44 -6.77 -1.35
N ASP A 138 -10.92 -5.87 -0.53
CA ASP A 138 -11.77 -5.06 0.35
C ASP A 138 -12.76 -4.21 -0.45
N ARG A 139 -12.32 -3.71 -1.62
CA ARG A 139 -13.17 -2.94 -2.54
C ARG A 139 -14.38 -3.74 -2.99
N ILE A 140 -14.16 -4.98 -3.44
CA ILE A 140 -15.24 -5.82 -3.96
C ILE A 140 -16.11 -6.37 -2.84
N GLY A 141 -15.52 -6.71 -1.68
CA GLY A 141 -16.29 -7.15 -0.51
C GLY A 141 -17.27 -6.05 -0.08
N TRP A 142 -16.78 -4.81 0.05
CA TRP A 142 -17.61 -3.65 0.34
C TRP A 142 -18.68 -3.43 -0.73
N SER A 143 -18.28 -3.34 -2.00
CA SER A 143 -19.19 -3.02 -3.09
C SER A 143 -20.31 -4.06 -3.25
N MET A 144 -19.99 -5.36 -3.20
CA MET A 144 -20.99 -6.41 -3.34
C MET A 144 -21.98 -6.45 -2.17
N ILE A 145 -21.50 -6.23 -0.94
CA ILE A 145 -22.34 -6.17 0.26
C ILE A 145 -23.25 -4.94 0.23
N MET A 146 -22.71 -3.77 -0.12
CA MET A 146 -23.50 -2.54 -0.20
C MET A 146 -24.54 -2.63 -1.33
N SER A 147 -24.18 -3.17 -2.51
CA SER A 147 -25.13 -3.43 -3.60
C SER A 147 -26.26 -4.35 -3.12
N ALA A 148 -25.94 -5.45 -2.43
CA ALA A 148 -26.94 -6.35 -1.89
C ALA A 148 -27.84 -5.69 -0.83
N LEU A 149 -27.29 -4.78 -0.02
CA LEU A 149 -28.04 -4.01 0.98
C LEU A 149 -29.00 -3.02 0.32
N GLU A 150 -28.52 -2.26 -0.66
CA GLU A 150 -29.30 -1.28 -1.44
C GLU A 150 -30.44 -1.94 -2.22
N GLU A 151 -30.20 -3.13 -2.75
CA GLU A 151 -31.20 -3.95 -3.46
C GLU A 151 -32.19 -4.67 -2.52
N GLY A 152 -32.03 -4.55 -1.19
CA GLY A 152 -32.89 -5.21 -0.22
C GLY A 152 -32.75 -6.73 -0.16
N ARG A 153 -31.64 -7.29 -0.67
CA ARG A 153 -31.38 -8.74 -0.76
C ARG A 153 -30.30 -9.25 0.21
N LEU A 154 -29.77 -8.38 1.08
CA LEU A 154 -28.78 -8.76 2.08
C LEU A 154 -29.46 -9.50 3.25
N GLY A 155 -29.22 -10.79 3.34
CA GLY A 155 -29.69 -11.66 4.41
C GLY A 155 -28.73 -11.69 5.61
N ASP A 156 -29.07 -12.53 6.59
CA ASP A 156 -28.32 -12.66 7.84
C ASP A 156 -26.98 -13.38 7.67
N ILE A 157 -26.88 -14.26 6.66
CA ILE A 157 -25.68 -15.04 6.36
C ILE A 157 -25.26 -14.77 4.92
N LEU A 158 -23.99 -14.43 4.74
CA LEU A 158 -23.37 -14.17 3.46
C LEU A 158 -22.55 -15.38 3.03
N TYR A 159 -22.75 -15.83 1.81
CA TYR A 159 -22.06 -16.98 1.22
C TYR A 159 -21.08 -16.49 0.17
N GLU A 160 -19.90 -17.08 0.13
CA GLU A 160 -18.92 -16.80 -0.92
C GLU A 160 -17.98 -17.99 -1.18
N ALA A 161 -17.77 -18.31 -2.46
CA ALA A 161 -16.65 -19.13 -2.90
C ALA A 161 -15.38 -18.27 -3.05
N THR A 162 -14.30 -18.59 -2.35
CA THR A 162 -13.09 -17.75 -2.34
C THR A 162 -11.77 -18.51 -2.22
N SER A 163 -10.68 -17.84 -2.59
CA SER A 163 -9.31 -18.32 -2.45
C SER A 163 -8.57 -17.76 -1.22
N THR A 164 -9.11 -16.71 -0.55
CA THR A 164 -8.78 -16.23 0.83
C THR A 164 -9.15 -14.74 0.97
N ASN A 165 -8.55 -13.86 0.17
CA ASN A 165 -8.62 -12.39 0.37
C ASN A 165 -10.07 -11.86 0.36
N THR A 166 -10.89 -12.32 -0.59
CA THR A 166 -12.32 -11.93 -0.64
C THR A 166 -13.09 -12.44 0.58
N GLY A 167 -12.73 -13.62 1.10
CA GLY A 167 -13.34 -14.16 2.33
C GLY A 167 -13.02 -13.32 3.56
N ILE A 168 -11.76 -12.89 3.70
CA ILE A 168 -11.34 -11.97 4.78
C ILE A 168 -12.12 -10.65 4.67
N ALA A 169 -12.16 -10.05 3.48
CA ALA A 169 -12.88 -8.80 3.23
C ALA A 169 -14.38 -8.90 3.56
N ILE A 170 -15.06 -9.93 3.06
CA ILE A 170 -16.49 -10.16 3.30
C ILE A 170 -16.76 -10.41 4.77
N THR A 171 -15.97 -11.26 5.44
CA THR A 171 -16.18 -11.57 6.86
C THR A 171 -16.00 -10.32 7.72
N ALA A 172 -14.95 -9.54 7.48
CA ALA A 172 -14.71 -8.31 8.22
C ALA A 172 -15.87 -7.32 8.06
N ILE A 173 -16.35 -7.10 6.84
CA ILE A 173 -17.44 -6.15 6.57
C ILE A 173 -18.79 -6.69 7.06
N ALA A 174 -19.03 -8.01 6.95
CA ALA A 174 -20.20 -8.67 7.52
C ALA A 174 -20.30 -8.45 9.03
N ASN A 175 -19.18 -8.60 9.75
CA ASN A 175 -19.12 -8.34 11.19
C ASN A 175 -19.52 -6.90 11.54
N LEU A 176 -19.13 -5.91 10.73
CA LEU A 176 -19.52 -4.51 10.93
C LEU A 176 -21.03 -4.27 10.76
N LEU A 177 -21.70 -5.13 9.98
CA LEU A 177 -23.14 -5.07 9.72
C LEU A 177 -23.95 -6.06 10.59
N GLY A 178 -23.31 -6.75 11.54
CA GLY A 178 -23.95 -7.77 12.36
C GLY A 178 -24.41 -9.01 11.58
N ARG A 179 -23.75 -9.32 10.46
CA ARG A 179 -24.05 -10.48 9.60
C ARG A 179 -22.99 -11.57 9.76
N LYS A 180 -23.36 -12.80 9.47
CA LYS A 180 -22.43 -13.95 9.46
C LYS A 180 -21.87 -14.17 8.06
N ALA A 181 -20.67 -14.74 7.96
CA ALA A 181 -20.09 -15.17 6.69
C ALA A 181 -19.80 -16.67 6.72
N ARG A 182 -20.27 -17.40 5.69
CA ARG A 182 -19.88 -18.78 5.39
C ARG A 182 -19.08 -18.82 4.09
N LEU A 183 -17.86 -19.31 4.17
CA LEU A 183 -16.88 -19.29 3.09
C LEU A 183 -16.63 -20.70 2.57
N PHE A 184 -16.70 -20.86 1.25
CA PHE A 184 -16.44 -22.12 0.57
C PHE A 184 -15.07 -22.04 -0.10
N ILE A 185 -14.13 -22.83 0.41
CA ILE A 185 -12.72 -22.73 0.01
C ILE A 185 -12.26 -24.09 -0.52
N PRO A 186 -11.68 -24.16 -1.74
CA PRO A 186 -11.11 -25.40 -2.25
C PRO A 186 -10.08 -26.02 -1.29
N LYS A 187 -10.02 -27.35 -1.23
CA LYS A 187 -9.00 -28.08 -0.45
C LYS A 187 -7.56 -27.83 -0.92
N THR A 188 -7.40 -27.37 -2.16
CA THR A 188 -6.10 -27.03 -2.79
C THR A 188 -5.50 -25.71 -2.28
N ILE A 189 -6.31 -24.83 -1.69
CA ILE A 189 -5.85 -23.56 -1.11
C ILE A 189 -5.20 -23.81 0.25
N GLN A 190 -4.11 -23.08 0.56
CA GLN A 190 -3.35 -23.24 1.80
C GLN A 190 -4.24 -23.12 3.04
N LYS A 191 -3.87 -23.84 4.11
CA LYS A 191 -4.59 -23.82 5.40
C LYS A 191 -4.19 -22.66 6.30
N ALA A 192 -3.02 -22.06 6.09
CA ALA A 192 -2.56 -20.92 6.88
C ALA A 192 -3.60 -19.78 6.92
N SER A 193 -4.34 -19.58 5.82
CA SER A 193 -5.39 -18.57 5.76
C SER A 193 -6.63 -18.89 6.58
N ASP A 194 -6.89 -20.15 6.96
CA ASP A 194 -8.00 -20.52 7.84
C ASP A 194 -7.86 -19.88 9.22
N VAL A 195 -6.62 -19.63 9.66
CA VAL A 195 -6.36 -18.97 10.94
C VAL A 195 -6.96 -17.57 10.96
N PHE A 196 -6.73 -16.76 9.92
CA PHE A 196 -7.29 -15.41 9.81
C PHE A 196 -8.81 -15.44 9.75
N LEU A 197 -9.38 -16.38 8.99
CA LEU A 197 -10.83 -16.53 8.85
C LEU A 197 -11.49 -16.94 10.17
N LYS A 198 -10.87 -17.85 10.92
CA LYS A 198 -11.35 -18.26 12.25
C LYS A 198 -11.26 -17.13 13.27
N VAL A 199 -10.19 -16.33 13.24
CA VAL A 199 -10.06 -15.13 14.09
C VAL A 199 -11.20 -14.15 13.83
N LEU A 200 -11.59 -13.98 12.56
CA LEU A 200 -12.71 -13.13 12.16
C LEU A 200 -14.09 -13.75 12.40
N GLY A 201 -14.16 -15.01 12.84
CA GLY A 201 -15.43 -15.72 13.11
C GLY A 201 -16.15 -16.23 11.86
N ALA A 202 -15.46 -16.41 10.73
CA ALA A 202 -16.05 -17.00 9.54
C ALA A 202 -16.34 -18.50 9.75
N ASP A 203 -17.46 -18.98 9.21
CA ASP A 203 -17.73 -20.40 9.05
C ASP A 203 -17.06 -20.89 7.76
N VAL A 204 -16.09 -21.80 7.86
CA VAL A 204 -15.27 -22.23 6.71
C VAL A 204 -15.62 -23.66 6.30
N VAL A 205 -16.07 -23.81 5.06
CA VAL A 205 -16.40 -25.10 4.44
C VAL A 205 -15.36 -25.41 3.36
N ARG A 206 -14.58 -26.48 3.57
CA ARG A 206 -13.58 -26.94 2.60
C ARG A 206 -14.20 -27.86 1.55
N VAL A 207 -14.27 -27.41 0.30
CA VAL A 207 -14.89 -28.13 -0.81
C VAL A 207 -13.86 -28.92 -1.64
N PRO A 208 -14.19 -30.14 -2.12
CA PRO A 208 -13.26 -31.01 -2.84
C PRO A 208 -13.15 -30.66 -4.33
N VAL A 209 -12.92 -29.38 -4.65
CA VAL A 209 -12.74 -28.87 -6.02
C VAL A 209 -11.31 -28.37 -6.23
N GLY A 210 -10.87 -28.26 -7.49
CA GLY A 210 -9.53 -27.79 -7.84
C GLY A 210 -9.43 -26.27 -7.83
N LEU A 211 -10.44 -25.60 -8.39
CA LEU A 211 -10.52 -24.14 -8.52
C LEU A 211 -11.71 -23.56 -7.75
N THR A 212 -11.58 -22.33 -7.27
CA THR A 212 -12.68 -21.64 -6.57
C THR A 212 -13.95 -21.49 -7.41
N ILE A 213 -13.80 -21.28 -8.73
CA ILE A 213 -14.94 -21.10 -9.65
C ILE A 213 -15.82 -22.37 -9.72
N GLU A 214 -15.23 -23.56 -9.53
CA GLU A 214 -15.94 -24.84 -9.57
C GLU A 214 -16.92 -25.01 -8.40
N ALA A 215 -16.74 -24.25 -7.31
CA ALA A 215 -17.61 -24.31 -6.14
C ALA A 215 -18.92 -23.52 -6.33
N ILE A 216 -19.01 -22.60 -7.30
CA ILE A 216 -20.11 -21.62 -7.41
C ILE A 216 -21.48 -22.29 -7.43
N GLY A 217 -21.66 -23.34 -8.25
CA GLY A 217 -22.95 -24.02 -8.38
C GLY A 217 -23.43 -24.65 -7.06
N GLU A 218 -22.51 -25.21 -6.27
CA GLU A 218 -22.81 -25.77 -4.95
C GLU A 218 -23.17 -24.66 -3.95
N VAL A 219 -22.42 -23.56 -3.95
CA VAL A 219 -22.69 -22.39 -3.08
C VAL A 219 -24.04 -21.76 -3.41
N ASP A 220 -24.37 -21.63 -4.69
CA ASP A 220 -25.66 -21.15 -5.17
C ASP A 220 -26.82 -22.04 -4.71
N ALA A 221 -26.68 -23.36 -4.83
CA ALA A 221 -27.71 -24.30 -4.38
C ALA A 221 -27.93 -24.23 -2.87
N ARG A 222 -26.84 -24.19 -2.08
CA ARG A 222 -26.92 -24.11 -0.61
C ARG A 222 -27.46 -22.78 -0.12
N SER A 223 -27.03 -21.67 -0.72
CA SER A 223 -27.51 -20.34 -0.34
C SER A 223 -29.01 -20.21 -0.54
N ARG A 224 -29.56 -20.70 -1.66
CA ARG A 224 -31.01 -20.75 -1.89
C ARG A 224 -31.74 -21.63 -0.87
N ALA A 225 -31.19 -22.79 -0.55
CA ALA A 225 -31.81 -23.72 0.41
C ALA A 225 -31.84 -23.15 1.84
N GLU A 226 -30.82 -22.38 2.23
CA GLU A 226 -30.67 -21.83 3.57
C GLU A 226 -31.15 -20.37 3.70
N GLY A 227 -31.66 -19.76 2.61
CA GLY A 227 -32.06 -18.35 2.60
C GLY A 227 -30.89 -17.37 2.81
N ALA A 228 -29.67 -17.77 2.47
CA ALA A 228 -28.46 -16.96 2.59
C ALA A 228 -28.22 -16.11 1.32
N THR A 229 -27.47 -15.02 1.46
CA THR A 229 -27.08 -14.18 0.31
C THR A 229 -25.76 -14.65 -0.26
N HIS A 230 -25.77 -15.25 -1.44
CA HIS A 230 -24.55 -15.46 -2.21
C HIS A 230 -24.11 -14.16 -2.89
N LEU A 231 -22.90 -13.69 -2.61
CA LEU A 231 -22.38 -12.45 -3.20
C LEU A 231 -21.82 -12.68 -4.61
N ASN A 232 -21.17 -13.83 -4.83
CA ASN A 232 -20.66 -14.33 -6.11
C ASN A 232 -19.72 -13.33 -6.81
N GLN A 233 -18.48 -13.22 -6.33
CA GLN A 233 -17.48 -12.30 -6.89
C GLN A 233 -17.15 -12.49 -8.38
N PHE A 234 -17.51 -13.64 -8.96
CA PHE A 234 -17.22 -13.96 -10.35
C PHE A 234 -18.30 -13.44 -11.30
N GLU A 235 -19.53 -13.29 -10.82
CA GLU A 235 -20.68 -12.85 -11.63
C GLU A 235 -21.26 -11.49 -11.23
N ASN A 236 -20.97 -11.01 -10.01
CA ASN A 236 -21.56 -9.78 -9.48
C ASN A 236 -20.88 -8.51 -10.01
N ASP A 237 -21.58 -7.72 -10.82
CA ASP A 237 -21.05 -6.51 -11.47
C ASP A 237 -20.62 -5.41 -10.49
N ALA A 238 -21.02 -5.48 -9.21
CA ALA A 238 -20.50 -4.59 -8.17
C ALA A 238 -18.97 -4.73 -8.03
N ASN A 239 -18.38 -5.88 -8.36
CA ASN A 239 -16.93 -6.09 -8.44
C ASN A 239 -16.30 -5.22 -9.54
N PHE A 240 -16.77 -5.31 -10.78
CA PHE A 240 -16.25 -4.47 -11.87
C PHE A 240 -16.50 -2.97 -11.60
N LYS A 241 -17.71 -2.60 -11.19
CA LYS A 241 -18.13 -1.21 -10.99
C LYS A 241 -17.29 -0.48 -9.94
N VAL A 242 -16.90 -1.13 -8.84
CA VAL A 242 -16.07 -0.48 -7.81
C VAL A 242 -14.67 -0.17 -8.31
N HIS A 243 -14.09 -1.04 -9.14
CA HIS A 243 -12.77 -0.78 -9.71
C HIS A 243 -12.82 0.32 -10.77
N LEU A 244 -13.92 0.42 -11.53
CA LEU A 244 -14.11 1.51 -12.49
C LEU A 244 -14.28 2.86 -11.77
N LYS A 245 -15.12 2.89 -10.73
CA LYS A 245 -15.42 4.09 -9.94
C LYS A 245 -14.24 4.58 -9.12
N TYR A 246 -13.45 3.65 -8.57
CA TYR A 246 -12.36 3.95 -7.65
C TYR A 246 -11.01 3.57 -8.25
N THR A 247 -10.61 2.29 -8.27
CA THR A 247 -9.23 1.88 -8.61
C THR A 247 -8.69 2.53 -9.89
N ALA A 248 -9.44 2.51 -10.99
CA ALA A 248 -9.01 3.11 -12.27
C ALA A 248 -8.92 4.64 -12.19
N LYS A 249 -9.96 5.28 -11.66
CA LYS A 249 -10.02 6.73 -11.44
C LYS A 249 -8.91 7.22 -10.52
N GLU A 250 -8.64 6.50 -9.42
CA GLU A 250 -7.58 6.84 -8.48
C GLU A 250 -6.20 6.80 -9.15
N ILE A 251 -5.91 5.79 -9.97
CA ILE A 251 -4.62 5.72 -10.70
C ILE A 251 -4.46 6.96 -11.60
N ASP A 252 -5.51 7.34 -12.31
CA ASP A 252 -5.52 8.48 -13.22
C ASP A 252 -5.34 9.81 -12.48
N GLU A 253 -6.14 10.08 -11.44
CA GLU A 253 -6.03 11.29 -10.60
C GLU A 253 -4.66 11.37 -9.90
N GLN A 254 -4.13 10.23 -9.43
CA GLN A 254 -2.82 10.18 -8.79
C GLN A 254 -1.69 10.48 -9.78
N LEU A 255 -1.73 9.96 -11.01
CA LEU A 255 -0.74 10.31 -12.03
C LEU A 255 -0.88 11.76 -12.51
N GLU A 256 -2.11 12.24 -12.71
CA GLU A 256 -2.38 13.62 -13.13
C GLU A 256 -1.85 14.63 -12.09
N SER A 257 -1.96 14.32 -10.79
CA SER A 257 -1.36 15.14 -9.71
C SER A 257 0.17 15.27 -9.81
N ARG A 258 0.82 14.39 -10.59
CA ARG A 258 2.26 14.41 -10.90
C ARG A 258 2.57 14.98 -12.28
N GLY A 259 1.55 15.43 -13.03
CA GLY A 259 1.68 15.84 -14.43
C GLY A 259 2.02 14.67 -15.36
N LEU A 260 1.63 13.45 -14.99
CA LEU A 260 1.95 12.22 -15.73
C LEU A 260 0.68 11.59 -16.31
N LYS A 261 0.89 10.83 -17.38
CA LYS A 261 -0.08 9.93 -18.01
C LYS A 261 0.59 8.56 -18.15
N PRO A 262 -0.12 7.43 -17.98
CA PRO A 262 0.50 6.12 -18.14
C PRO A 262 0.66 5.75 -19.61
N ASP A 263 1.79 5.15 -19.95
CA ASP A 263 2.04 4.47 -21.23
C ASP A 263 1.70 2.97 -21.14
N CYS A 264 1.82 2.38 -19.94
CA CYS A 264 1.52 0.97 -19.72
C CYS A 264 1.00 0.71 -18.30
N ILE A 265 -0.07 -0.07 -18.18
CA ILE A 265 -0.63 -0.54 -16.91
C ILE A 265 -0.65 -2.06 -16.89
N ILE A 266 -0.08 -2.65 -15.84
CA ILE A 266 0.14 -4.10 -15.72
C ILE A 266 -0.52 -4.59 -14.43
N GLY A 267 -1.32 -5.65 -14.53
CA GLY A 267 -1.98 -6.24 -13.36
C GLY A 267 -2.40 -7.69 -13.55
N GLY A 268 -2.56 -8.39 -12.44
CA GLY A 268 -2.88 -9.82 -12.40
C GLY A 268 -4.35 -10.12 -12.65
N LEU A 269 -4.66 -11.24 -13.31
CA LEU A 269 -6.03 -11.63 -13.63
C LEU A 269 -6.56 -12.66 -12.65
N GLY A 270 -7.48 -12.24 -11.77
CA GLY A 270 -8.22 -13.12 -10.87
C GLY A 270 -9.66 -13.29 -11.35
N THR A 271 -10.57 -12.49 -10.82
CA THR A 271 -11.96 -12.41 -11.30
C THR A 271 -12.08 -11.65 -12.64
N SER A 272 -11.00 -11.01 -13.11
CA SER A 272 -10.91 -9.96 -14.16
C SER A 272 -11.45 -8.57 -13.80
N GLY A 273 -12.26 -8.43 -12.73
CA GLY A 273 -12.99 -7.20 -12.43
C GLY A 273 -12.14 -5.92 -12.40
N HIS A 274 -10.99 -5.93 -11.72
CA HIS A 274 -10.14 -4.73 -11.65
C HIS A 274 -9.44 -4.40 -12.97
N MET A 275 -8.81 -5.38 -13.63
CA MET A 275 -8.08 -5.12 -14.88
C MET A 275 -9.01 -4.78 -16.03
N SER A 276 -10.20 -5.39 -16.11
CA SER A 276 -11.21 -4.99 -17.09
C SER A 276 -11.70 -3.57 -16.86
N ALA A 277 -11.93 -3.17 -15.61
CA ALA A 277 -12.34 -1.80 -15.29
C ALA A 277 -11.24 -0.78 -15.60
N VAL A 278 -9.99 -1.10 -15.28
CA VAL A 278 -8.82 -0.30 -15.65
C VAL A 278 -8.69 -0.19 -17.17
N SER A 279 -8.83 -1.30 -17.89
CA SER A 279 -8.78 -1.30 -19.36
C SER A 279 -9.84 -0.37 -19.95
N ILE A 280 -11.11 -0.54 -19.56
CA ILE A 280 -12.22 0.30 -20.05
C ILE A 280 -11.96 1.78 -19.76
N TYR A 281 -11.57 2.12 -18.52
CA TYR A 281 -11.32 3.51 -18.14
C TYR A 281 -10.22 4.15 -19.00
N PHE A 282 -9.04 3.50 -19.05
CA PHE A 282 -7.86 4.08 -19.67
C PHE A 282 -7.94 4.04 -21.19
N LYS A 283 -8.48 2.97 -21.81
CA LYS A 283 -8.71 2.93 -23.25
C LYS A 283 -9.79 3.92 -23.69
N SER A 284 -10.84 4.15 -22.88
CA SER A 284 -11.84 5.19 -23.20
C SER A 284 -11.26 6.60 -23.16
N LYS A 285 -10.36 6.89 -22.21
CA LYS A 285 -9.77 8.23 -22.04
C LYS A 285 -8.59 8.49 -22.97
N TYR A 286 -7.77 7.48 -23.25
CA TYR A 286 -6.47 7.65 -23.92
C TYR A 286 -6.30 6.79 -25.19
N GLY A 287 -7.25 5.93 -25.54
CA GLY A 287 -7.14 5.04 -26.70
C GLY A 287 -5.90 4.14 -26.64
N ASP A 288 -5.29 3.90 -27.80
CA ASP A 288 -4.13 2.99 -27.93
C ASP A 288 -2.80 3.59 -27.46
N THR A 289 -2.80 4.82 -26.98
CA THR A 289 -1.60 5.43 -26.39
C THR A 289 -1.23 4.86 -25.02
N VAL A 290 -2.13 4.08 -24.41
CA VAL A 290 -1.87 3.32 -23.18
C VAL A 290 -2.05 1.83 -23.47
N LYS A 291 -1.02 1.04 -23.10
CA LYS A 291 -1.06 -0.42 -23.14
C LYS A 291 -1.62 -0.97 -21.82
N ILE A 292 -2.48 -1.97 -21.89
CA ILE A 292 -3.04 -2.68 -20.75
C ILE A 292 -2.62 -4.14 -20.84
N ILE A 293 -1.79 -4.59 -19.89
CA ILE A 293 -1.22 -5.93 -19.87
C ILE A 293 -1.81 -6.74 -18.72
N GLY A 294 -2.42 -7.87 -19.06
CA GLY A 294 -2.89 -8.86 -18.10
C GLY A 294 -1.81 -9.88 -17.76
N VAL A 295 -1.75 -10.31 -16.50
CA VAL A 295 -0.81 -11.33 -16.03
C VAL A 295 -1.57 -12.54 -15.49
N GLN A 296 -1.18 -13.73 -15.93
CA GLN A 296 -1.78 -14.99 -15.48
C GLN A 296 -0.71 -16.04 -15.18
N PRO A 297 -1.03 -17.10 -14.41
CA PRO A 297 -0.12 -18.23 -14.24
C PRO A 297 0.16 -18.93 -15.57
N ALA A 298 1.40 -19.37 -15.78
CA ALA A 298 1.74 -20.27 -16.87
C ALA A 298 0.95 -21.59 -16.76
N PRO A 299 0.84 -22.39 -17.84
CA PRO A 299 0.12 -23.66 -17.79
C PRO A 299 0.62 -24.55 -16.65
N ASN A 300 -0.30 -25.14 -15.88
CA ASN A 300 -0.04 -25.99 -14.72
C ASN A 300 0.61 -25.30 -13.50
N GLU A 301 0.77 -23.97 -13.52
CA GLU A 301 1.26 -23.19 -12.38
C GLU A 301 0.11 -22.62 -11.54
N VAL A 302 0.33 -22.48 -10.24
CA VAL A 302 -0.62 -21.85 -9.32
C VAL A 302 0.04 -20.68 -8.62
N ILE A 303 -0.45 -19.47 -8.90
CA ILE A 303 -0.05 -18.25 -8.21
C ILE A 303 -1.27 -17.73 -7.44
N PRO A 304 -1.21 -17.66 -6.10
CA PRO A 304 -2.34 -17.20 -5.30
C PRO A 304 -2.90 -15.84 -5.75
N GLY A 305 -4.22 -15.79 -5.90
CA GLY A 305 -4.96 -14.56 -6.23
C GLY A 305 -5.18 -14.31 -7.72
N ILE A 306 -4.50 -15.04 -8.62
CA ILE A 306 -4.69 -14.97 -10.07
C ILE A 306 -4.98 -16.36 -10.66
N ARG A 307 -5.57 -16.39 -11.85
CA ARG A 307 -5.94 -17.60 -12.60
C ARG A 307 -5.86 -17.31 -14.09
N ARG A 308 -5.96 -18.36 -14.90
CA ARG A 308 -5.90 -18.22 -16.35
C ARG A 308 -7.23 -17.82 -16.95
N ILE A 309 -7.22 -17.03 -18.02
CA ILE A 309 -8.42 -16.56 -18.71
C ILE A 309 -9.30 -17.72 -19.17
N GLU A 310 -8.70 -18.84 -19.61
CA GLU A 310 -9.43 -20.00 -20.13
C GLU A 310 -10.27 -20.72 -19.04
N THR A 311 -10.06 -20.38 -17.76
CA THR A 311 -10.89 -20.85 -16.64
C THR A 311 -12.21 -20.08 -16.49
N GLY A 312 -12.51 -19.15 -17.42
CA GLY A 312 -13.77 -18.41 -17.52
C GLY A 312 -13.85 -17.17 -16.63
N MET A 313 -13.72 -15.97 -17.20
CA MET A 313 -13.76 -14.69 -16.48
C MET A 313 -14.80 -13.75 -17.10
N LYS A 314 -15.84 -13.37 -16.36
CA LYS A 314 -16.96 -12.56 -16.89
C LYS A 314 -16.53 -11.30 -17.64
N TRP A 315 -15.72 -10.44 -17.02
CA TRP A 315 -15.42 -9.11 -17.55
C TRP A 315 -14.23 -9.08 -18.52
N VAL A 316 -13.49 -10.18 -18.68
CA VAL A 316 -12.40 -10.24 -19.67
C VAL A 316 -12.95 -10.09 -21.08
N HIS A 317 -14.18 -10.52 -21.33
CA HIS A 317 -14.86 -10.46 -22.63
C HIS A 317 -15.41 -9.07 -22.98
N TRP A 318 -15.30 -8.10 -22.06
CA TRP A 318 -15.74 -6.72 -22.30
C TRP A 318 -14.61 -5.83 -22.80
N VAL A 319 -13.38 -6.37 -22.86
CA VAL A 319 -12.16 -5.60 -23.07
C VAL A 319 -11.19 -6.36 -23.94
N ASP A 320 -10.34 -5.62 -24.63
CA ASP A 320 -9.16 -6.15 -25.31
C ASP A 320 -7.91 -5.76 -24.51
N PHE A 321 -7.19 -6.77 -24.01
CA PHE A 321 -5.86 -6.56 -23.43
C PHE A 321 -4.83 -6.53 -24.56
N ASP A 322 -3.92 -5.57 -24.53
CA ASP A 322 -2.84 -5.46 -25.52
C ASP A 322 -1.91 -6.68 -25.47
N GLN A 323 -1.74 -7.27 -24.28
CA GLN A 323 -0.97 -8.50 -24.08
C GLN A 323 -1.43 -9.26 -22.83
N ILE A 324 -1.35 -10.59 -22.87
CA ILE A 324 -1.43 -11.47 -21.70
C ILE A 324 -0.08 -12.17 -21.51
N ILE A 325 0.46 -12.11 -20.29
CA ILE A 325 1.77 -12.69 -19.96
C ILE A 325 1.59 -13.85 -19.00
N ASP A 326 2.06 -15.01 -19.43
CA ASP A 326 2.20 -16.21 -18.60
C ASP A 326 3.44 -16.11 -17.71
N VAL A 327 3.26 -16.37 -16.40
CA VAL A 327 4.32 -16.31 -15.38
C VAL A 327 4.29 -17.56 -14.52
N LYS A 328 5.46 -18.15 -14.25
CA LYS A 328 5.62 -19.32 -13.36
C LYS A 328 5.62 -18.89 -11.89
N LYS A 329 5.28 -19.80 -10.96
CA LYS A 329 5.31 -19.50 -9.51
C LYS A 329 6.68 -19.00 -9.05
N ASN A 330 7.76 -19.61 -9.52
CA ASN A 330 9.12 -19.20 -9.14
C ASN A 330 9.49 -17.81 -9.69
N GLU A 331 9.06 -17.47 -10.90
CA GLU A 331 9.26 -16.14 -11.49
C GLU A 331 8.50 -15.06 -10.71
N ALA A 332 7.29 -15.38 -10.24
CA ALA A 332 6.52 -14.52 -9.37
C ALA A 332 7.19 -14.31 -8.01
N ILE A 333 7.75 -15.36 -7.40
CA ILE A 333 8.51 -15.25 -6.14
C ILE A 333 9.76 -14.40 -6.34
N GLU A 334 10.52 -14.64 -7.41
CA GLU A 334 11.71 -13.84 -7.74
C GLU A 334 11.38 -12.36 -7.97
N GLY A 335 10.25 -12.07 -8.61
CA GLY A 335 9.76 -10.70 -8.75
C GLY A 335 9.48 -10.04 -7.39
N ALA A 336 8.84 -10.76 -6.47
CA ALA A 336 8.59 -10.27 -5.11
C ALA A 336 9.89 -10.05 -4.33
N LEU A 337 10.86 -10.97 -4.42
CA LEU A 337 12.18 -10.83 -3.77
C LEU A 337 12.97 -9.65 -4.34
N THR A 338 12.90 -9.43 -5.64
CA THR A 338 13.57 -8.31 -6.33
C THR A 338 13.04 -6.96 -5.82
N VAL A 339 11.72 -6.80 -5.76
CA VAL A 339 11.10 -5.58 -5.22
C VAL A 339 11.42 -5.41 -3.74
N ALA A 340 11.35 -6.47 -2.93
CA ALA A 340 11.68 -6.39 -1.51
C ALA A 340 13.12 -5.93 -1.26
N ARG A 341 14.09 -6.46 -2.02
CA ARG A 341 15.51 -6.12 -1.84
C ARG A 341 15.89 -4.75 -2.40
N ARG A 342 15.20 -4.26 -3.44
CA ARG A 342 15.56 -3.01 -4.13
C ARG A 342 14.70 -1.81 -3.72
N GLU A 343 13.49 -2.03 -3.21
CA GLU A 343 12.55 -0.97 -2.80
C GLU A 343 12.17 -1.06 -1.31
N GLY A 344 12.53 -2.14 -0.62
CA GLY A 344 12.12 -2.37 0.76
C GLY A 344 10.64 -2.73 0.92
N LEU A 345 9.93 -3.03 -0.18
CA LEU A 345 8.51 -3.36 -0.17
C LEU A 345 8.31 -4.88 -0.28
N LEU A 346 7.78 -5.50 0.77
CA LEU A 346 7.42 -6.91 0.75
C LEU A 346 6.04 -7.10 0.11
N ILE A 347 6.02 -7.37 -1.19
CA ILE A 347 4.80 -7.50 -2.02
C ILE A 347 4.32 -8.96 -2.12
N GLY A 348 3.03 -9.16 -2.41
CA GLY A 348 2.45 -10.50 -2.57
C GLY A 348 2.89 -11.22 -3.85
N LEU A 349 2.57 -12.52 -3.97
CA LEU A 349 3.03 -13.33 -5.11
C LEU A 349 2.43 -12.88 -6.45
N SER A 350 1.14 -12.52 -6.49
CA SER A 350 0.54 -11.96 -7.70
C SER A 350 1.17 -10.62 -8.11
N ALA A 351 1.59 -9.80 -7.15
CA ALA A 351 2.33 -8.57 -7.39
C ALA A 351 3.75 -8.85 -7.93
N GLY A 352 4.41 -9.89 -7.42
CA GLY A 352 5.68 -10.37 -7.96
C GLY A 352 5.56 -10.85 -9.41
N ALA A 353 4.48 -11.53 -9.77
CA ALA A 353 4.19 -11.90 -11.15
C ALA A 353 3.99 -10.65 -12.05
N VAL A 354 3.28 -9.64 -11.55
CA VAL A 354 3.11 -8.34 -12.24
C VAL A 354 4.46 -7.65 -12.45
N PHE A 355 5.33 -7.66 -11.45
CA PHE A 355 6.67 -7.10 -11.58
C PHE A 355 7.52 -7.88 -12.58
N TYR A 356 7.46 -9.22 -12.58
CA TYR A 356 8.17 -10.04 -13.56
C TYR A 356 7.70 -9.74 -14.99
N ALA A 357 6.39 -9.65 -15.20
CA ALA A 357 5.80 -9.24 -16.47
C ALA A 357 6.28 -7.84 -16.91
N PHE A 358 6.33 -6.88 -15.99
CA PHE A 358 6.93 -5.56 -16.22
C PHE A 358 8.39 -5.67 -16.68
N ALA A 359 9.23 -6.42 -15.96
CA ALA A 359 10.64 -6.56 -16.30
C ALA A 359 10.86 -7.15 -17.70
N LYS A 360 9.91 -7.95 -18.20
CA LYS A 360 9.95 -8.55 -19.54
C LYS A 360 9.54 -7.59 -20.67
N VAL A 361 8.64 -6.64 -20.39
CA VAL A 361 8.04 -5.75 -21.41
C VAL A 361 8.43 -4.28 -21.28
N ALA A 362 9.13 -3.92 -20.21
CA ALA A 362 9.58 -2.55 -20.01
C ALA A 362 10.57 -2.14 -21.10
N GLU A 363 10.33 -0.96 -21.67
CA GLU A 363 11.25 -0.25 -22.54
C GLU A 363 12.06 0.74 -21.71
N ASP A 364 13.06 1.41 -22.30
CA ASP A 364 13.94 2.35 -21.59
C ASP A 364 13.25 3.66 -21.19
N LYS A 365 12.06 3.91 -21.76
CA LYS A 365 11.26 5.12 -21.54
C LYS A 365 9.79 4.79 -21.26
N GLY A 366 9.10 5.73 -20.63
CA GLY A 366 7.65 5.70 -20.43
C GLY A 366 7.22 5.56 -18.97
N VAL A 367 5.93 5.73 -18.74
CA VAL A 367 5.27 5.69 -17.43
C VAL A 367 4.53 4.38 -17.26
N TYR A 368 5.02 3.55 -16.34
CA TYR A 368 4.48 2.23 -16.03
C TYR A 368 3.74 2.25 -14.71
N VAL A 369 2.55 1.64 -14.65
CA VAL A 369 1.80 1.39 -13.42
C VAL A 369 1.66 -0.09 -13.18
N LEU A 370 2.13 -0.55 -12.03
CA LEU A 370 2.05 -1.94 -11.57
C LEU A 370 1.02 -2.02 -10.45
N ILE A 371 -0.04 -2.82 -10.64
CA ILE A 371 -1.05 -3.01 -9.60
C ILE A 371 -0.61 -4.14 -8.68
N PHE A 372 -0.30 -3.82 -7.42
CA PHE A 372 0.13 -4.77 -6.40
C PHE A 372 -1.05 -5.13 -5.50
N PRO A 373 -1.69 -6.30 -5.67
CA PRO A 373 -2.99 -6.57 -5.09
C PRO A 373 -2.98 -6.74 -3.58
N ASP A 374 -1.86 -7.17 -2.99
CA ASP A 374 -1.69 -7.40 -1.54
C ASP A 374 -0.21 -7.43 -1.10
N THR A 375 0.00 -7.74 0.18
CA THR A 375 1.32 -7.75 0.84
C THR A 375 1.93 -9.15 0.91
N GLY A 376 3.27 -9.22 0.91
CA GLY A 376 4.01 -10.48 0.99
C GLY A 376 3.95 -11.19 2.35
N TYR A 377 3.55 -10.49 3.41
CA TYR A 377 3.44 -11.08 4.77
C TYR A 377 2.52 -12.30 4.87
N LYS A 378 1.57 -12.46 3.93
CA LYS A 378 0.65 -13.59 3.88
C LYS A 378 1.24 -14.85 3.23
N TYR A 379 2.47 -14.75 2.71
CA TYR A 379 3.08 -15.78 1.86
C TYR A 379 4.40 -16.33 2.42
N ALA A 380 4.57 -16.27 3.75
CA ALA A 380 5.78 -16.74 4.42
C ALA A 380 6.12 -18.21 4.09
N GLU A 381 5.12 -19.09 4.10
CA GLU A 381 5.29 -20.52 3.77
C GLU A 381 5.83 -20.70 2.34
N GLN A 382 5.32 -19.95 1.36
CA GLN A 382 5.77 -20.04 -0.02
C GLN A 382 7.19 -19.49 -0.22
N PHE A 383 7.56 -18.46 0.55
CA PHE A 383 8.95 -17.97 0.55
C PHE A 383 9.90 -18.97 1.20
N GLU A 384 9.49 -19.61 2.30
CA GLU A 384 10.26 -20.67 2.96
C GLU A 384 10.48 -21.87 2.04
N GLU A 385 9.42 -22.39 1.41
CA GLU A 385 9.48 -23.45 0.40
C GLU A 385 10.47 -23.11 -0.71
N TYR A 386 10.42 -21.87 -1.21
CA TYR A 386 11.30 -21.41 -2.28
C TYR A 386 12.77 -21.41 -1.85
N PHE A 387 13.10 -20.84 -0.69
CA PHE A 387 14.49 -20.81 -0.21
C PHE A 387 15.05 -22.20 0.05
N HIS A 388 14.23 -23.14 0.54
CA HIS A 388 14.65 -24.53 0.67
C HIS A 388 14.94 -25.19 -0.68
N SER A 389 14.10 -24.91 -1.70
CA SER A 389 14.32 -25.47 -3.05
C SER A 389 15.60 -24.94 -3.70
N VAL A 390 15.94 -23.67 -3.49
CA VAL A 390 17.13 -23.03 -4.09
C VAL A 390 18.42 -23.44 -3.36
N GLN A 391 18.38 -23.71 -2.06
CA GLN A 391 19.56 -24.19 -1.31
C GLN A 391 19.96 -25.63 -1.61
N GLN A 392 19.07 -26.42 -2.22
CA GLN A 392 19.32 -27.82 -2.60
C GLN A 392 19.83 -27.99 -4.03
N CYS A 393 19.86 -26.90 -4.83
CA CYS A 393 20.47 -26.84 -6.16
C CYS A 393 21.84 -26.17 -6.07
#